data_AF-Q23TV1-F1
#
_entry.id   AF-Q23TV1-F1
#
_cell.length_a   1.000
_cell.length_b   1.000
_cell.length_c   1.000
_cell.angle_alpha   90.00
_cell.angle_beta   90.00
_cell.angle_gamma   90.00
#
_symmetry.space_group_name_H-M   'P 1'
#
loop_
_entity.id
_entity.type
_entity.pdbx_description
1 polymer ?
#
loop_
_entity_poly.entity_id
_entity_poly.type
_entity_poly.pdbx_seq_one_letter_code
_entity_poly.pdbx_strand_id
1 'polypeptide(L)'
;MFQAEIMIKNSIFHKNTAIYSTGGAIHLENSNLKMFNTSIFSNEAAIGGGIFYQQIIPDIVLEFQKGIIQNNKIVNNNAKIFGKNFGSILRTIKVKQEDIKVNNQSLSIKNNSLEEVIQLKSGNQISFERIQILDEENNPVYIPNSKDSNLNKYCSSVQAIIEQIDISVEWDQSNDQIKCIGQLQTNQFINGYFQLSFQVMNKPLGSAVLKLVSNTISELQDSKQQVYFKQGKLQLEIKVQFLECSVGEILTNQEKSLICEQCPDGKYSLNLNDTACRQCPDSAIKCIGSNIYLRNGYWRENQNTDYIVYCDFNPNLCQSELNLSKQNCIQGYKGPICKSCDTYGDVWEYRYFYLFDGGNCYRCSQQISNIQNLQDILLIRQIQFSQAQHQFIKTNHKQFPRFQQIISNCYLYLIYFK
;
A
#
# COMPACT_ATOMS: atom_id res chain seq x y z
N MET A 1 -16.36 -50.54 -0.16
CA MET A 1 -16.57 -51.25 1.12
C MET A 1 -15.52 -50.75 2.09
N PHE A 2 -15.92 -50.06 3.17
CA PHE A 2 -14.98 -49.72 4.22
C PHE A 2 -14.64 -50.99 5.02
N GLN A 3 -13.43 -51.07 5.54
CA GLN A 3 -12.81 -52.30 6.02
C GLN A 3 -13.40 -52.81 7.33
N ALA A 4 -13.79 -51.90 8.24
CA ALA A 4 -14.35 -52.25 9.54
C ALA A 4 -15.21 -51.12 10.14
N GLU A 5 -16.24 -51.50 10.89
CA GLU A 5 -16.94 -50.60 11.82
C GLU A 5 -16.44 -50.88 13.24
N ILE A 6 -15.92 -49.85 13.90
CA ILE A 6 -15.44 -49.92 15.28
C ILE A 6 -16.47 -49.24 16.17
N MET A 7 -16.81 -49.91 17.28
CA MET A 7 -17.73 -49.38 18.29
C MET A 7 -17.04 -49.31 19.64
N ILE A 8 -16.88 -48.09 20.17
CA ILE A 8 -16.27 -47.85 21.48
C ILE A 8 -17.34 -47.34 22.45
N LYS A 9 -17.43 -47.95 23.63
CA LYS A 9 -18.39 -47.56 24.67
C LYS A 9 -17.72 -47.46 26.03
N ASN A 10 -18.18 -46.53 26.86
CA ASN A 10 -17.82 -46.44 28.27
C ASN A 10 -16.30 -46.47 28.53
N SER A 11 -15.53 -45.76 27.71
CA SER A 11 -14.07 -45.83 27.69
C SER A 11 -13.41 -44.49 28.00
N ILE A 12 -12.13 -44.52 28.40
CA ILE A 12 -11.31 -43.34 28.62
C ILE A 12 -9.96 -43.52 27.93
N PHE A 13 -9.60 -42.59 27.04
CA PHE A 13 -8.29 -42.48 26.41
C PHE A 13 -7.62 -41.20 26.89
N HIS A 14 -6.58 -41.36 27.72
CA HIS A 14 -5.94 -40.24 28.40
C HIS A 14 -4.43 -40.40 28.40
N LYS A 15 -3.71 -39.33 28.04
CA LYS A 15 -2.23 -39.28 28.01
C LYS A 15 -1.59 -40.34 27.11
N ASN A 16 -2.25 -40.73 26.04
CA ASN A 16 -1.62 -41.53 24.98
C ASN A 16 -0.74 -40.63 24.12
N THR A 17 0.37 -41.16 23.59
CA THR A 17 1.36 -40.38 22.85
C THR A 17 1.82 -41.09 21.59
N ALA A 18 1.76 -40.36 20.47
CA ALA A 18 2.24 -40.74 19.15
C ALA A 18 3.05 -39.57 18.55
N ILE A 19 4.07 -39.12 19.29
CA ILE A 19 4.80 -37.86 19.07
C ILE A 19 5.29 -37.65 17.63
N TYR A 20 5.65 -38.75 16.96
CA TYR A 20 6.19 -38.78 15.60
C TYR A 20 5.24 -39.42 14.58
N SER A 21 4.00 -39.72 14.97
CA SER A 21 3.02 -40.43 14.16
C SER A 21 1.63 -39.77 14.28
N THR A 22 0.63 -40.43 13.73
CA THR A 22 -0.76 -39.98 13.69
C THR A 22 -1.60 -40.62 14.79
N GLY A 23 -2.70 -39.97 15.19
CA GLY A 23 -3.75 -40.57 16.01
C GLY A 23 -3.31 -40.86 17.45
N GLY A 24 -3.18 -39.82 18.26
CA GLY A 24 -2.59 -39.93 19.61
C GLY A 24 -3.35 -40.90 20.51
N ALA A 25 -4.70 -40.92 20.44
CA ALA A 25 -5.51 -41.96 21.04
C ALA A 25 -5.93 -43.05 20.03
N ILE A 26 -6.37 -42.64 18.84
CA ILE A 26 -6.95 -43.55 17.85
C ILE A 26 -6.46 -43.16 16.45
N HIS A 27 -6.01 -44.15 15.69
CA HIS A 27 -5.69 -44.03 14.26
C HIS A 27 -6.61 -44.95 13.46
N LEU A 28 -7.32 -44.40 12.48
CA LEU A 28 -8.27 -45.11 11.63
C LEU A 28 -7.84 -45.07 10.17
N GLU A 29 -7.80 -46.23 9.54
CA GLU A 29 -7.59 -46.35 8.09
C GLU A 29 -8.77 -47.09 7.49
N ASN A 30 -9.41 -46.49 6.48
CA ASN A 30 -10.53 -47.08 5.76
C ASN A 30 -11.61 -47.69 6.67
N SER A 31 -11.89 -47.08 7.82
CA SER A 31 -12.74 -47.64 8.88
C SER A 31 -13.69 -46.60 9.44
N ASN A 32 -14.90 -47.03 9.80
CA ASN A 32 -15.87 -46.20 10.50
C ASN A 32 -15.69 -46.33 12.01
N LEU A 33 -15.96 -45.26 12.76
CA LEU A 33 -15.96 -45.25 14.23
C LEU A 33 -17.26 -44.66 14.76
N LYS A 34 -17.93 -45.45 15.60
CA LYS A 34 -19.04 -45.03 16.45
C LYS A 34 -18.58 -45.06 17.91
N MET A 35 -18.98 -44.05 18.67
CA MET A 35 -18.49 -43.88 20.03
C MET A 35 -19.62 -43.42 20.95
N PHE A 36 -19.71 -44.00 22.15
CA PHE A 36 -20.75 -43.64 23.13
C PHE A 36 -20.13 -43.53 24.53
N ASN A 37 -20.51 -42.49 25.28
CA ASN A 37 -20.09 -42.31 26.67
C ASN A 37 -18.57 -42.50 26.87
N THR A 38 -17.76 -41.90 26.00
CA THR A 38 -16.30 -42.08 25.98
C THR A 38 -15.58 -40.75 26.01
N SER A 39 -14.47 -40.68 26.75
CA SER A 39 -13.66 -39.47 26.88
C SER A 39 -12.27 -39.65 26.30
N ILE A 40 -11.85 -38.74 25.41
CA ILE A 40 -10.52 -38.66 24.79
C ILE A 40 -9.93 -37.28 25.10
N PHE A 41 -8.92 -37.23 25.97
CA PHE A 41 -8.32 -35.96 26.38
C PHE A 41 -6.85 -36.07 26.74
N SER A 42 -6.12 -34.96 26.56
CA SER A 42 -4.69 -34.87 26.86
C SER A 42 -3.83 -35.91 26.14
N ASN A 43 -4.25 -36.33 24.94
CA ASN A 43 -3.44 -37.17 24.05
C ASN A 43 -2.60 -36.30 23.12
N GLU A 44 -1.45 -36.81 22.68
CA GLU A 44 -0.50 -36.07 21.85
C GLU A 44 -0.11 -36.87 20.60
N ALA A 45 -0.07 -36.21 19.43
CA ALA A 45 0.42 -36.79 18.18
C ALA A 45 1.15 -35.77 17.30
N ALA A 46 1.75 -36.23 16.20
CA ALA A 46 2.18 -35.32 15.13
C ALA A 46 0.95 -34.73 14.41
N ILE A 47 0.00 -35.58 14.02
CA ILE A 47 -1.27 -35.21 13.37
C ILE A 47 -2.41 -35.97 14.04
N GLY A 48 -3.53 -35.31 14.33
CA GLY A 48 -4.69 -35.99 14.95
C GLY A 48 -4.41 -36.37 16.41
N GLY A 49 -4.25 -35.38 17.28
CA GLY A 49 -3.87 -35.58 18.69
C GLY A 49 -4.84 -36.50 19.44
N GLY A 50 -6.14 -36.36 19.20
CA GLY A 50 -7.14 -37.31 19.65
C GLY A 50 -7.29 -38.47 18.67
N ILE A 51 -8.01 -38.22 17.58
CA ILE A 51 -8.34 -39.20 16.56
C ILE A 51 -7.74 -38.74 15.23
N PHE A 52 -7.05 -39.64 14.54
CA PHE A 52 -6.70 -39.48 13.13
C PHE A 52 -7.51 -40.44 12.27
N TYR A 53 -7.95 -40.00 11.10
CA TYR A 53 -8.64 -40.85 10.14
C TYR A 53 -8.33 -40.49 8.69
N GLN A 54 -8.38 -41.50 7.82
CA GLN A 54 -8.22 -41.35 6.38
C GLN A 54 -9.18 -42.28 5.61
N GLN A 55 -9.42 -41.93 4.33
CA GLN A 55 -10.36 -42.56 3.39
C GLN A 55 -11.84 -42.52 3.79
N ILE A 56 -12.18 -42.81 5.04
CA ILE A 56 -13.54 -42.78 5.59
C ILE A 56 -13.62 -41.70 6.66
N ILE A 57 -14.57 -40.78 6.53
CA ILE A 57 -14.94 -39.88 7.62
C ILE A 57 -15.80 -40.65 8.63
N PRO A 58 -15.37 -40.79 9.89
CA PRO A 58 -16.14 -41.53 10.89
C PRO A 58 -17.45 -40.85 11.24
N ASP A 59 -18.48 -41.65 11.54
CA ASP A 59 -19.79 -41.15 11.97
C ASP A 59 -19.67 -40.20 13.17
N ILE A 60 -18.78 -40.50 14.12
CA ILE A 60 -18.54 -39.64 15.29
C ILE A 60 -18.12 -38.21 14.90
N VAL A 61 -17.35 -38.03 13.82
CA VAL A 61 -16.93 -36.69 13.38
C VAL A 61 -18.13 -35.94 12.79
N LEU A 62 -18.92 -36.62 11.97
CA LEU A 62 -20.14 -36.06 11.37
C LEU A 62 -21.18 -35.70 12.44
N GLU A 63 -21.29 -36.49 13.50
CA GLU A 63 -22.15 -36.22 14.65
C GLU A 63 -21.70 -34.98 15.42
N PHE A 64 -20.41 -34.86 15.72
CA PHE A 64 -19.83 -33.68 16.38
C PHE A 64 -20.07 -32.39 15.58
N GLN A 65 -19.92 -32.44 14.25
CA GLN A 65 -20.24 -31.31 13.37
C GLN A 65 -21.72 -30.89 13.44
N LYS A 66 -22.61 -31.83 13.73
CA LYS A 66 -24.06 -31.59 13.91
C LYS A 66 -24.44 -31.26 15.36
N GLY A 67 -23.47 -31.18 16.27
CA GLY A 67 -23.71 -30.97 17.71
C GLY A 67 -24.28 -32.20 18.43
N ILE A 68 -24.24 -33.38 17.82
CA ILE A 68 -24.66 -34.64 18.42
C ILE A 68 -23.44 -35.24 19.13
N ILE A 69 -23.47 -35.26 20.46
CA ILE A 69 -22.27 -35.60 21.26
C ILE A 69 -22.33 -37.02 21.84
N GLN A 70 -23.51 -37.61 22.01
CA GLN A 70 -23.71 -38.96 22.60
C GLN A 70 -22.93 -39.19 23.93
N ASN A 71 -22.85 -38.14 24.76
CA ASN A 71 -22.05 -38.09 25.99
C ASN A 71 -20.55 -38.37 25.80
N ASN A 72 -20.02 -38.17 24.59
CA ASN A 72 -18.59 -38.24 24.32
C ASN A 72 -17.91 -36.91 24.63
N LYS A 73 -16.62 -36.96 24.94
CA LYS A 73 -15.82 -35.75 25.15
C LYS A 73 -14.46 -35.91 24.49
N ILE A 74 -14.21 -35.15 23.43
CA ILE A 74 -12.92 -35.15 22.73
C ILE A 74 -12.37 -33.73 22.80
N VAL A 75 -11.53 -33.44 23.79
CA VAL A 75 -11.06 -32.08 24.08
C VAL A 75 -9.64 -32.09 24.63
N ASN A 76 -8.96 -30.94 24.55
CA ASN A 76 -7.63 -30.74 25.13
C ASN A 76 -6.59 -31.77 24.67
N ASN A 77 -6.74 -32.27 23.45
CA ASN A 77 -5.71 -33.06 22.79
C ASN A 77 -4.76 -32.12 22.03
N ASN A 78 -3.54 -32.58 21.78
CA ASN A 78 -2.51 -31.77 21.14
C ASN A 78 -1.97 -32.47 19.89
N ALA A 79 -1.81 -31.71 18.81
CA ALA A 79 -1.12 -32.16 17.61
C ALA A 79 -0.05 -31.14 17.24
N LYS A 80 1.13 -31.63 16.87
CA LYS A 80 2.28 -30.77 16.53
C LYS A 80 2.10 -30.06 15.19
N ILE A 81 1.49 -30.73 14.21
CA ILE A 81 1.34 -30.23 12.84
C ILE A 81 -0.08 -29.69 12.63
N PHE A 82 -1.11 -30.54 12.77
CA PHE A 82 -2.51 -30.13 12.72
C PHE A 82 -3.45 -31.22 13.28
N GLY A 83 -4.72 -30.87 13.47
CA GLY A 83 -5.77 -31.76 13.92
C GLY A 83 -5.67 -32.08 15.41
N LYS A 84 -6.04 -31.12 16.26
CA LYS A 84 -5.86 -31.26 17.72
C LYS A 84 -6.69 -32.41 18.26
N ASN A 85 -8.01 -32.38 18.05
CA ASN A 85 -8.91 -33.46 18.45
C ASN A 85 -9.17 -34.42 17.29
N PHE A 86 -9.38 -33.87 16.10
CA PHE A 86 -9.62 -34.64 14.88
C PHE A 86 -8.58 -34.23 13.83
N GLY A 87 -7.91 -35.21 13.24
CA GLY A 87 -6.98 -35.00 12.12
C GLY A 87 -7.31 -35.90 10.94
N SER A 88 -7.29 -35.32 9.74
CA SER A 88 -7.48 -36.04 8.50
C SER A 88 -6.80 -35.29 7.35
N ILE A 89 -7.56 -34.87 6.35
CA ILE A 89 -7.11 -34.03 5.24
C ILE A 89 -7.25 -32.54 5.55
N LEU A 90 -6.46 -31.73 4.84
CA LEU A 90 -6.51 -30.27 4.87
C LEU A 90 -7.84 -29.75 4.29
N ARG A 91 -8.33 -28.61 4.78
CA ARG A 91 -9.68 -28.12 4.42
C ARG A 91 -9.73 -26.83 3.65
N THR A 92 -8.94 -25.83 4.05
CA THR A 92 -9.12 -24.48 3.49
C THR A 92 -7.81 -23.73 3.45
N ILE A 93 -7.60 -22.98 2.37
CA ILE A 93 -6.54 -21.98 2.26
C ILE A 93 -7.11 -20.65 2.73
N LYS A 94 -6.39 -19.95 3.60
CA LYS A 94 -6.76 -18.65 4.14
C LYS A 94 -5.61 -17.68 4.00
N VAL A 95 -5.93 -16.49 3.52
CA VAL A 95 -5.04 -15.33 3.46
C VAL A 95 -5.82 -14.17 4.06
N LYS A 96 -5.17 -13.33 4.86
CA LYS A 96 -5.80 -12.07 5.28
C LYS A 96 -5.44 -10.97 4.31
N GLN A 97 -6.35 -10.03 4.18
CA GLN A 97 -6.18 -8.83 3.37
C GLN A 97 -4.87 -8.07 3.67
N GLU A 98 -4.51 -7.92 4.95
CA GLU A 98 -3.28 -7.24 5.40
C GLU A 98 -1.98 -7.91 4.96
N ASP A 99 -2.07 -9.16 4.50
CA ASP A 99 -0.94 -10.02 4.11
C ASP A 99 -0.70 -10.04 2.62
N ILE A 100 -1.51 -9.29 1.87
CA ILE A 100 -1.38 -9.12 0.43
C ILE A 100 -0.72 -7.78 0.18
N LYS A 101 0.48 -7.80 -0.40
CA LYS A 101 1.25 -6.61 -0.77
C LYS A 101 1.42 -6.53 -2.28
N VAL A 102 1.31 -5.31 -2.80
CA VAL A 102 1.58 -4.98 -4.19
C VAL A 102 2.67 -3.92 -4.19
N ASN A 103 3.70 -4.13 -5.01
CA ASN A 103 4.77 -3.14 -5.11
C ASN A 103 4.29 -1.86 -5.81
N ASN A 104 4.91 -0.73 -5.45
CA ASN A 104 4.82 0.56 -6.15
C ASN A 104 3.45 1.28 -6.24
N GLN A 105 2.38 0.88 -5.54
CA GLN A 105 1.19 1.72 -5.30
C GLN A 105 0.22 1.09 -4.29
N SER A 106 -0.70 1.90 -3.74
CA SER A 106 -1.71 1.51 -2.74
C SER A 106 -2.70 0.47 -3.28
N LEU A 107 -2.76 -0.71 -2.66
CA LEU A 107 -3.85 -1.66 -2.81
C LEU A 107 -5.19 -1.00 -2.42
N SER A 108 -6.11 -0.87 -3.35
CA SER A 108 -7.53 -0.60 -3.05
C SER A 108 -8.29 -1.91 -3.07
N ILE A 109 -8.36 -2.56 -1.91
CA ILE A 109 -9.14 -3.78 -1.75
C ILE A 109 -10.57 -3.35 -1.39
N LYS A 110 -11.51 -3.61 -2.29
CA LYS A 110 -12.93 -3.32 -2.07
C LYS A 110 -13.60 -4.52 -1.41
N ASN A 111 -14.00 -4.37 -0.15
CA ASN A 111 -14.84 -5.35 0.54
C ASN A 111 -16.31 -5.18 0.12
N ASN A 112 -16.71 -5.81 -0.97
CA ASN A 112 -18.12 -6.04 -1.26
C ASN A 112 -18.51 -7.42 -0.72
N SER A 113 -18.59 -7.56 0.61
CA SER A 113 -19.21 -8.63 1.42
C SER A 113 -19.06 -10.13 1.07
N LEU A 114 -18.48 -10.51 -0.08
CA LEU A 114 -18.38 -11.87 -0.60
C LEU A 114 -17.12 -12.10 -1.47
N GLU A 115 -16.43 -11.06 -1.96
CA GLU A 115 -15.29 -11.23 -2.88
C GLU A 115 -14.17 -10.20 -2.66
N GLU A 116 -12.94 -10.69 -2.47
CA GLU A 116 -11.74 -9.85 -2.39
C GLU A 116 -11.26 -9.49 -3.81
N VAL A 117 -11.25 -8.20 -4.11
CA VAL A 117 -10.77 -7.67 -5.40
C VAL A 117 -9.50 -6.85 -5.19
N ILE A 118 -8.40 -7.29 -5.81
CA ILE A 118 -7.12 -6.60 -5.82
C ILE A 118 -7.07 -5.67 -7.03
N GLN A 119 -6.77 -4.39 -6.83
CA GLN A 119 -6.54 -3.43 -7.90
C GLN A 119 -5.04 -3.13 -8.02
N LEU A 120 -4.47 -3.30 -9.21
CA LEU A 120 -3.05 -3.08 -9.49
C LEU A 120 -2.81 -2.75 -10.96
N LYS A 121 -1.62 -2.27 -11.32
CA LYS A 121 -1.23 -2.09 -12.72
C LYS A 121 -0.64 -3.35 -13.31
N SER A 122 -0.84 -3.55 -14.61
CA SER A 122 -0.27 -4.71 -15.30
C SER A 122 1.25 -4.69 -15.29
N GLY A 123 1.86 -5.80 -14.88
CA GLY A 123 3.30 -5.93 -14.67
C GLY A 123 3.72 -5.79 -13.20
N ASN A 124 2.83 -5.33 -12.31
CA ASN A 124 3.15 -5.21 -10.89
C ASN A 124 3.24 -6.58 -10.22
N GLN A 125 4.03 -6.62 -9.14
CA GLN A 125 4.24 -7.80 -8.33
C GLN A 125 3.21 -7.86 -7.20
N ILE A 126 2.53 -9.00 -7.09
CA ILE A 126 1.71 -9.36 -5.93
C ILE A 126 2.53 -10.27 -5.03
N SER A 127 2.51 -10.01 -3.73
CA SER A 127 3.14 -10.81 -2.70
C SER A 127 2.12 -11.21 -1.65
N PHE A 128 2.06 -12.49 -1.35
CA PHE A 128 1.29 -13.08 -0.27
C PHE A 128 2.26 -13.45 0.85
N GLU A 129 2.25 -12.69 1.94
CA GLU A 129 3.25 -12.83 3.01
C GLU A 129 2.87 -13.87 4.08
N ARG A 130 1.56 -14.11 4.25
CA ARG A 130 1.05 -15.07 5.23
C ARG A 130 -0.11 -15.89 4.66
N ILE A 131 0.22 -16.89 3.84
CA ILE A 131 -0.75 -17.91 3.41
C ILE A 131 -0.80 -19.01 4.47
N GLN A 132 -2.00 -19.30 4.98
CA GLN A 132 -2.25 -20.31 6.00
C GLN A 132 -3.19 -21.39 5.47
N ILE A 133 -2.87 -22.65 5.72
CA ILE A 133 -3.81 -23.75 5.53
C ILE A 133 -4.47 -24.08 6.86
N LEU A 134 -5.77 -24.38 6.82
CA LEU A 134 -6.58 -24.77 7.98
C LEU A 134 -7.00 -26.25 7.89
N ASP A 135 -7.06 -26.87 9.06
CA ASP A 135 -7.63 -28.21 9.25
C ASP A 135 -9.16 -28.19 9.43
N GLU A 136 -9.75 -29.34 9.74
CA GLU A 136 -11.19 -29.52 9.92
C GLU A 136 -11.79 -28.90 11.17
N GLU A 137 -10.95 -28.53 12.10
CA GLU A 137 -11.33 -27.78 13.29
C GLU A 137 -11.02 -26.28 13.12
N ASN A 138 -10.71 -25.83 11.89
CA ASN A 138 -10.26 -24.49 11.54
C ASN A 138 -8.97 -24.03 12.26
N ASN A 139 -8.14 -24.97 12.73
CA ASN A 139 -6.85 -24.64 13.29
C ASN A 139 -5.79 -24.49 12.17
N PRO A 140 -4.81 -23.60 12.37
CA PRO A 140 -3.69 -23.46 11.43
C PRO A 140 -2.80 -24.70 11.43
N VAL A 141 -2.42 -25.13 10.23
CA VAL A 141 -1.36 -26.12 10.00
C VAL A 141 0.01 -25.53 10.31
N TYR A 142 0.86 -26.29 10.98
CA TYR A 142 2.24 -25.95 11.26
C TYR A 142 3.18 -26.97 10.60
N ILE A 143 4.05 -26.52 9.69
CA ILE A 143 5.06 -27.37 9.06
C ILE A 143 6.42 -27.14 9.73
N PRO A 144 7.06 -28.19 10.27
CA PRO A 144 8.41 -28.09 10.79
C PRO A 144 9.40 -27.69 9.67
N ASN A 145 10.31 -26.78 9.98
CA ASN A 145 11.28 -26.27 9.01
C ASN A 145 12.16 -27.41 8.47
N SER A 146 12.52 -27.39 7.18
CA SER A 146 13.36 -28.41 6.54
C SER A 146 14.76 -28.53 7.16
N LYS A 147 15.24 -27.50 7.87
CA LYS A 147 16.49 -27.54 8.66
C LYS A 147 16.33 -28.16 10.05
N ASP A 148 15.11 -28.49 10.46
CA ASP A 148 14.84 -29.11 11.75
C ASP A 148 15.21 -30.60 11.69
N SER A 149 16.22 -30.98 12.47
CA SER A 149 16.68 -32.38 12.65
C SER A 149 15.57 -33.38 13.01
N ASN A 150 14.39 -32.88 13.42
CA ASN A 150 13.24 -33.71 13.76
C ASN A 150 12.41 -34.18 12.56
N LEU A 151 12.59 -33.65 11.34
CA LEU A 151 11.81 -34.08 10.17
C LEU A 151 11.98 -35.59 9.92
N ASN A 152 13.23 -36.06 9.98
CA ASN A 152 13.59 -37.47 9.80
C ASN A 152 13.08 -38.39 10.93
N LYS A 153 12.58 -37.83 12.05
CA LYS A 153 12.02 -38.61 13.16
C LYS A 153 10.55 -38.97 12.95
N TYR A 154 9.82 -38.22 12.13
CA TYR A 154 8.44 -38.53 11.80
C TYR A 154 8.34 -39.85 11.04
N CYS A 155 7.24 -40.58 11.19
CA CYS A 155 6.99 -41.78 10.40
C CYS A 155 6.77 -41.41 8.91
N SER A 156 6.94 -42.40 8.03
CA SER A 156 6.85 -42.20 6.58
C SER A 156 5.51 -41.63 6.12
N SER A 157 4.40 -41.98 6.77
CA SER A 157 3.08 -41.42 6.45
C SER A 157 2.98 -39.92 6.79
N VAL A 158 3.52 -39.50 7.93
CA VAL A 158 3.55 -38.08 8.31
C VAL A 158 4.50 -37.29 7.40
N GLN A 159 5.68 -37.85 7.08
CA GLN A 159 6.61 -37.21 6.13
C GLN A 159 5.96 -37.02 4.76
N ALA A 160 5.29 -38.06 4.23
CA ALA A 160 4.59 -37.97 2.96
C ALA A 160 3.47 -36.91 2.97
N ILE A 161 2.72 -36.78 4.07
CA ILE A 161 1.71 -35.71 4.21
C ILE A 161 2.39 -34.35 4.15
N ILE A 162 3.47 -34.12 4.90
CA ILE A 162 4.19 -32.84 4.93
C ILE A 162 4.75 -32.47 3.55
N GLU A 163 5.43 -33.41 2.88
CA GLU A 163 6.06 -33.20 1.58
C GLU A 163 5.05 -32.87 0.48
N GLN A 164 3.81 -33.34 0.63
CA GLN A 164 2.74 -33.05 -0.30
C GLN A 164 2.15 -31.65 -0.11
N ILE A 165 2.41 -30.95 1.00
CA ILE A 165 1.82 -29.62 1.22
C ILE A 165 2.61 -28.55 0.48
N ASP A 166 2.12 -28.16 -0.68
CA ASP A 166 2.59 -27.00 -1.43
C ASP A 166 1.43 -26.09 -1.83
N ILE A 167 1.77 -24.83 -2.09
CA ILE A 167 0.84 -23.83 -2.63
C ILE A 167 1.37 -23.35 -3.98
N SER A 168 0.49 -23.31 -4.98
CA SER A 168 0.78 -22.77 -6.30
C SER A 168 -0.29 -21.78 -6.75
N VAL A 169 0.04 -21.01 -7.78
CA VAL A 169 -0.89 -20.09 -8.45
C VAL A 169 -1.31 -20.70 -9.77
N GLU A 170 -2.62 -20.80 -9.97
CA GLU A 170 -3.23 -21.15 -11.24
C GLU A 170 -4.06 -19.98 -11.77
N TRP A 171 -4.14 -19.88 -13.10
CA TRP A 171 -4.97 -18.90 -13.81
C TRP A 171 -5.43 -19.51 -15.14
N ASP A 172 -6.37 -18.83 -15.80
CA ASP A 172 -6.91 -19.27 -17.09
C ASP A 172 -5.85 -19.20 -18.19
N GLN A 173 -5.32 -20.36 -18.58
CA GLN A 173 -4.32 -20.51 -19.65
C GLN A 173 -4.91 -20.38 -21.05
N SER A 174 -6.24 -20.42 -21.21
CA SER A 174 -6.88 -20.21 -22.52
C SER A 174 -6.81 -18.74 -22.95
N ASN A 175 -6.70 -17.83 -21.98
CA ASN A 175 -6.53 -16.41 -22.21
C ASN A 175 -5.03 -16.06 -22.27
N ASP A 176 -4.50 -15.98 -23.48
CA ASP A 176 -3.08 -15.68 -23.74
C ASP A 176 -2.63 -14.26 -23.34
N GLN A 177 -3.59 -13.39 -22.97
CA GLN A 177 -3.33 -12.06 -22.44
C GLN A 177 -2.92 -12.11 -20.95
N ILE A 178 -3.33 -13.13 -20.20
CA ILE A 178 -3.01 -13.26 -18.77
C ILE A 178 -1.73 -14.06 -18.61
N LYS A 179 -0.75 -13.45 -17.94
CA LYS A 179 0.53 -14.11 -17.64
C LYS A 179 0.97 -13.82 -16.22
N CYS A 180 1.39 -14.87 -15.51
CA CYS A 180 2.05 -14.74 -14.23
C CYS A 180 3.50 -15.22 -14.36
N ILE A 181 4.46 -14.47 -13.83
CA ILE A 181 5.89 -14.83 -13.85
C ILE A 181 6.52 -14.64 -12.47
N GLY A 182 7.57 -15.41 -12.16
CA GLY A 182 8.25 -15.38 -10.86
C GLY A 182 8.04 -16.65 -10.05
N GLN A 183 7.88 -16.53 -8.73
CA GLN A 183 7.68 -17.69 -7.85
C GLN A 183 6.20 -18.10 -7.85
N LEU A 184 5.83 -19.01 -8.76
CA LEU A 184 4.45 -19.48 -8.94
C LEU A 184 4.08 -20.67 -8.05
N GLN A 185 5.06 -21.27 -7.36
CA GLN A 185 4.85 -22.36 -6.43
C GLN A 185 5.81 -22.20 -5.23
N THR A 186 5.36 -22.63 -4.06
CA THR A 186 6.16 -22.63 -2.84
C THR A 186 5.81 -23.83 -1.96
N ASN A 187 6.84 -24.47 -1.44
CA ASN A 187 6.77 -25.38 -0.29
C ASN A 187 7.49 -24.77 0.94
N GLN A 188 7.94 -23.51 0.83
CA GLN A 188 8.66 -22.84 1.90
C GLN A 188 7.67 -22.36 2.96
N PHE A 189 7.81 -22.90 4.16
CA PHE A 189 7.01 -22.54 5.31
C PHE A 189 7.87 -21.78 6.33
N ILE A 190 7.71 -20.46 6.38
CA ILE A 190 8.56 -19.55 7.16
C ILE A 190 7.69 -18.88 8.22
N ASN A 191 8.15 -18.91 9.47
CA ASN A 191 7.45 -18.29 10.61
C ASN A 191 5.96 -18.67 10.74
N GLY A 192 5.60 -19.89 10.34
CA GLY A 192 4.21 -20.37 10.44
C GLY A 192 3.36 -20.14 9.19
N TYR A 193 3.92 -19.66 8.08
CA TYR A 193 3.15 -19.35 6.88
C TYR A 193 3.87 -19.70 5.58
N PHE A 194 3.10 -19.94 4.52
CA PHE A 194 3.63 -19.96 3.16
C PHE A 194 3.75 -18.55 2.61
N GLN A 195 4.79 -18.32 1.82
CA GLN A 195 5.06 -17.06 1.15
C GLN A 195 5.21 -17.26 -0.34
N LEU A 196 4.55 -16.38 -1.10
CA LEU A 196 4.54 -16.48 -2.55
C LEU A 196 4.48 -15.10 -3.18
N SER A 197 5.32 -14.87 -4.19
CA SER A 197 5.43 -13.57 -4.83
C SER A 197 5.69 -13.70 -6.33
N PHE A 198 4.87 -13.03 -7.13
CA PHE A 198 4.88 -13.14 -8.57
C PHE A 198 4.35 -11.85 -9.23
N GLN A 199 4.78 -11.60 -10.45
CA GLN A 199 4.23 -10.53 -11.28
C GLN A 199 3.04 -11.05 -12.06
N VAL A 200 2.00 -10.22 -12.19
CA VAL A 200 0.82 -10.54 -12.98
C VAL A 200 0.63 -9.51 -14.09
N MET A 201 0.34 -10.00 -15.28
CA MET A 201 0.20 -9.21 -16.49
C MET A 201 -1.11 -9.54 -17.18
N ASN A 202 -1.78 -8.50 -17.67
CA ASN A 202 -2.98 -8.58 -18.49
C ASN A 202 -3.18 -7.24 -19.23
N LYS A 203 -4.15 -7.13 -20.12
CA LYS A 203 -4.52 -5.82 -20.67
C LYS A 203 -4.91 -4.83 -19.54
N PRO A 204 -4.44 -3.56 -19.60
CA PRO A 204 -4.94 -2.50 -18.73
C PRO A 204 -6.46 -2.40 -18.79
N LEU A 205 -7.10 -2.04 -17.68
CA LEU A 205 -8.57 -2.03 -17.50
C LEU A 205 -9.23 -3.41 -17.64
N GLY A 206 -8.45 -4.48 -17.83
CA GLY A 206 -8.92 -5.85 -17.81
C GLY A 206 -9.12 -6.40 -16.41
N SER A 207 -9.54 -7.65 -16.34
CA SER A 207 -9.63 -8.42 -15.10
C SER A 207 -9.06 -9.82 -15.31
N ALA A 208 -8.55 -10.41 -14.23
CA ALA A 208 -8.12 -11.80 -14.18
C ALA A 208 -8.63 -12.44 -12.89
N VAL A 209 -8.89 -13.75 -12.94
CA VAL A 209 -9.13 -14.56 -11.75
C VAL A 209 -7.92 -15.46 -11.57
N LEU A 210 -7.24 -15.27 -10.45
CA LEU A 210 -6.15 -16.11 -10.00
C LEU A 210 -6.68 -17.09 -8.95
N LYS A 211 -6.07 -18.26 -8.85
CA LYS A 211 -6.41 -19.26 -7.84
C LYS A 211 -5.14 -19.64 -7.09
N LEU A 212 -5.12 -19.43 -5.77
CA LEU A 212 -4.16 -20.12 -4.93
C LEU A 212 -4.66 -21.54 -4.73
N VAL A 213 -3.89 -22.51 -5.18
CA VAL A 213 -4.27 -23.92 -5.11
C VAL A 213 -3.26 -24.73 -4.30
N SER A 214 -3.76 -25.72 -3.58
CA SER A 214 -2.91 -26.74 -2.98
C SER A 214 -2.57 -27.85 -3.98
N ASN A 215 -1.74 -28.78 -3.55
CA ASN A 215 -1.68 -30.12 -4.12
C ASN A 215 -3.06 -30.83 -4.10
N THR A 216 -3.16 -31.93 -4.85
CA THR A 216 -4.35 -32.78 -4.87
C THR A 216 -4.53 -33.48 -3.53
N ILE A 217 -5.68 -33.25 -2.90
CA ILE A 217 -6.12 -33.91 -1.68
C ILE A 217 -6.95 -35.14 -2.03
N SER A 218 -6.76 -36.20 -1.24
CA SER A 218 -7.51 -37.46 -1.37
C SER A 218 -9.00 -37.31 -1.08
N GLU A 219 -9.79 -38.18 -1.69
CA GLU A 219 -11.22 -38.30 -1.41
C GLU A 219 -11.47 -38.82 0.02
N LEU A 220 -12.52 -38.31 0.67
CA LEU A 220 -13.13 -38.92 1.85
C LEU A 220 -14.54 -39.37 1.53
N GLN A 221 -14.88 -40.59 1.93
CA GLN A 221 -16.22 -41.13 1.85
C GLN A 221 -16.82 -41.25 3.25
N ASP A 222 -18.15 -41.23 3.35
CA ASP A 222 -18.83 -41.55 4.59
C ASP A 222 -18.95 -43.07 4.81
N SER A 223 -19.51 -43.48 5.95
CA SER A 223 -19.80 -44.88 6.26
C SER A 223 -20.73 -45.56 5.27
N LYS A 224 -21.45 -44.81 4.43
CA LYS A 224 -22.34 -45.33 3.38
C LYS A 224 -21.69 -45.32 1.99
N GLN A 225 -20.38 -45.04 1.90
CA GLN A 225 -19.62 -44.93 0.65
C GLN A 225 -20.08 -43.77 -0.25
N GLN A 226 -20.75 -42.77 0.32
CA GLN A 226 -21.03 -41.52 -0.35
C GLN A 226 -19.82 -40.60 -0.23
N VAL A 227 -19.46 -39.94 -1.32
CA VAL A 227 -18.34 -38.99 -1.34
C VAL A 227 -18.70 -37.80 -0.44
N TYR A 228 -18.02 -37.68 0.68
CA TYR A 228 -18.14 -36.55 1.60
C TYR A 228 -17.21 -35.41 1.16
N PHE A 229 -15.98 -35.74 0.79
CA PHE A 229 -15.01 -34.80 0.27
C PHE A 229 -14.45 -35.35 -1.03
N LYS A 230 -14.74 -34.70 -2.16
CA LYS A 230 -14.27 -35.14 -3.47
C LYS A 230 -12.76 -34.92 -3.61
N GLN A 231 -12.08 -35.85 -4.28
CA GLN A 231 -10.68 -35.64 -4.67
C GLN A 231 -10.54 -34.35 -5.48
N GLY A 232 -9.57 -33.51 -5.12
CA GLY A 232 -9.35 -32.22 -5.77
C GLY A 232 -8.32 -31.38 -5.06
N LYS A 233 -8.14 -30.14 -5.52
CA LYS A 233 -7.26 -29.16 -4.87
C LYS A 233 -8.09 -28.24 -3.98
N LEU A 234 -7.52 -27.80 -2.86
CA LEU A 234 -8.05 -26.60 -2.20
C LEU A 234 -7.81 -25.43 -3.13
N GLN A 235 -8.77 -24.52 -3.21
CA GLN A 235 -8.65 -23.33 -4.03
C GLN A 235 -9.16 -22.11 -3.27
N LEU A 236 -8.42 -21.02 -3.35
CA LEU A 236 -8.84 -19.68 -2.96
C LEU A 236 -8.81 -18.81 -4.21
N GLU A 237 -9.98 -18.33 -4.64
CA GLU A 237 -10.10 -17.46 -5.80
C GLU A 237 -9.79 -16.01 -5.43
N ILE A 238 -9.03 -15.36 -6.29
CA ILE A 238 -8.54 -13.99 -6.11
C ILE A 238 -8.85 -13.22 -7.39
N LYS A 239 -9.66 -12.18 -7.29
CA LYS A 239 -10.02 -11.35 -8.44
C LYS A 239 -9.05 -10.18 -8.53
N VAL A 240 -8.42 -10.03 -9.68
CA VAL A 240 -7.50 -8.92 -9.98
C VAL A 240 -8.12 -8.02 -11.03
N GLN A 241 -8.18 -6.72 -10.73
CA GLN A 241 -8.58 -5.67 -11.66
C GLN A 241 -7.37 -4.84 -12.03
N PHE A 242 -7.11 -4.72 -13.32
CA PHE A 242 -5.95 -4.00 -13.83
C PHE A 242 -6.31 -2.52 -14.01
N LEU A 243 -5.51 -1.64 -13.45
CA LEU A 243 -5.63 -0.19 -13.62
C LEU A 243 -5.02 0.25 -14.95
N GLU A 244 -5.36 1.45 -15.38
CA GLU A 244 -4.66 2.14 -16.46
C GLU A 244 -3.23 2.54 -16.05
N CYS A 245 -2.37 2.76 -17.04
CA CYS A 245 -1.04 3.29 -16.78
C CYS A 245 -1.15 4.76 -16.32
N SER A 246 -0.18 5.21 -15.53
CA SER A 246 -0.10 6.60 -15.08
C SER A 246 0.90 7.39 -15.92
N VAL A 247 0.82 8.72 -15.82
CA VAL A 247 1.83 9.60 -16.40
C VAL A 247 3.21 9.21 -15.86
N GLY A 248 4.19 9.06 -16.75
CA GLY A 248 5.51 8.54 -16.41
C GLY A 248 5.71 7.05 -16.68
N GLU A 249 4.65 6.35 -17.11
CA GLU A 249 4.69 4.98 -17.62
C GLU A 249 4.32 4.97 -19.10
N ILE A 250 4.72 3.91 -19.79
CA ILE A 250 4.36 3.65 -21.19
C ILE A 250 3.78 2.24 -21.32
N LEU A 251 2.90 2.06 -22.32
CA LEU A 251 2.37 0.74 -22.65
C LEU A 251 3.39 -0.03 -23.48
N THR A 252 3.88 -1.14 -22.95
CA THR A 252 4.78 -2.04 -23.68
C THR A 252 4.18 -3.44 -23.83
N ASN A 253 4.47 -4.06 -24.97
CA ASN A 253 4.09 -5.44 -25.23
C ASN A 253 5.14 -6.37 -24.62
N GLN A 254 4.72 -7.20 -23.67
CA GLN A 254 5.47 -8.38 -23.26
C GLN A 254 4.79 -9.62 -23.84
N GLU A 255 5.36 -10.09 -24.95
CA GLU A 255 4.81 -11.16 -25.79
C GLU A 255 3.40 -10.86 -26.31
N LYS A 256 2.36 -11.24 -25.55
CA LYS A 256 0.93 -11.02 -25.87
C LYS A 256 0.18 -10.25 -24.79
N SER A 257 0.85 -9.90 -23.70
CA SER A 257 0.32 -9.12 -22.59
C SER A 257 0.80 -7.68 -22.73
N LEU A 258 -0.05 -6.74 -22.31
CA LEU A 258 0.31 -5.32 -22.23
C LEU A 258 0.68 -4.99 -20.79
N ILE A 259 1.82 -4.36 -20.57
CA ILE A 259 2.25 -3.92 -19.24
C ILE A 259 2.41 -2.41 -19.19
N CYS A 260 2.30 -1.85 -17.98
CA CYS A 260 2.67 -0.47 -17.70
C CYS A 260 4.12 -0.45 -17.26
N GLU A 261 5.01 -0.04 -18.17
CA GLU A 261 6.43 0.05 -17.88
C GLU A 261 6.78 1.47 -17.46
N GLN A 262 7.32 1.62 -16.25
CA GLN A 262 7.78 2.91 -15.76
C GLN A 262 9.01 3.38 -16.54
N CYS A 263 9.02 4.65 -16.95
CA CYS A 263 10.19 5.23 -17.61
C CYS A 263 11.42 5.16 -16.69
N PRO A 264 12.52 4.50 -17.14
CA PRO A 264 13.70 4.27 -16.31
C PRO A 264 14.48 5.57 -16.07
N ASP A 265 15.51 5.48 -15.23
CA ASP A 265 16.42 6.60 -14.97
C ASP A 265 17.02 7.13 -16.28
N GLY A 266 17.01 8.46 -16.45
CA GLY A 266 17.43 9.14 -17.67
C GLY A 266 16.34 9.28 -18.74
N LYS A 267 15.11 8.79 -18.49
CA LYS A 267 13.97 8.98 -19.38
C LYS A 267 12.70 9.43 -18.64
N TYR A 268 11.75 9.99 -19.38
CA TYR A 268 10.46 10.42 -18.84
C TYR A 268 9.29 10.27 -19.81
N SER A 269 8.08 10.32 -19.27
CA SER A 269 6.81 10.44 -20.01
C SER A 269 5.90 11.45 -19.28
N LEU A 270 5.34 12.42 -20.00
CA LEU A 270 4.48 13.47 -19.42
C LEU A 270 3.03 13.36 -19.88
N ASN A 271 2.73 12.44 -20.80
CA ASN A 271 1.38 12.22 -21.31
C ASN A 271 1.03 10.73 -21.27
N LEU A 272 -0.23 10.41 -20.94
CA LEU A 272 -0.76 9.04 -20.96
C LEU A 272 -0.73 8.40 -22.36
N ASN A 273 -0.74 9.22 -23.40
CA ASN A 273 -0.67 8.77 -24.79
C ASN A 273 0.77 8.61 -25.32
N ASP A 274 1.79 8.89 -24.50
CA ASP A 274 3.19 8.69 -24.91
C ASP A 274 3.43 7.18 -25.13
N THR A 275 3.83 6.80 -26.34
CA THR A 275 4.11 5.39 -26.70
C THR A 275 5.55 4.98 -26.39
N ALA A 276 6.41 5.95 -26.08
CA ALA A 276 7.81 5.73 -25.75
C ALA A 276 8.30 6.81 -24.77
N CYS A 277 9.20 6.42 -23.87
CA CYS A 277 9.83 7.36 -22.95
C CYS A 277 10.82 8.27 -23.69
N ARG A 278 10.70 9.57 -23.45
CA ARG A 278 11.60 10.61 -23.97
C ARG A 278 12.90 10.63 -23.18
N GLN A 279 14.00 10.96 -23.87
CA GLN A 279 15.31 11.13 -23.24
C GLN A 279 15.35 12.40 -22.39
N CYS A 280 16.04 12.35 -21.25
CA CYS A 280 16.25 13.53 -20.42
C CYS A 280 16.80 14.72 -21.22
N PRO A 281 16.23 15.93 -21.05
CA PRO A 281 16.80 17.12 -21.66
C PRO A 281 18.11 17.51 -20.96
N ASP A 282 19.02 18.16 -21.68
CA ASP A 282 20.32 18.60 -21.13
C ASP A 282 20.17 19.61 -19.98
N SER A 283 19.04 20.31 -19.93
CA SER A 283 18.64 21.23 -18.87
C SER A 283 18.23 20.53 -17.56
N ALA A 284 18.18 19.19 -17.54
CA ALA A 284 17.89 18.38 -16.36
C ALA A 284 19.14 17.68 -15.83
N ILE A 285 19.14 17.43 -14.52
CA ILE A 285 20.13 16.61 -13.82
C ILE A 285 19.74 15.15 -13.95
N LYS A 286 18.44 14.89 -13.79
CA LYS A 286 17.85 13.56 -13.72
C LYS A 286 16.40 13.63 -14.19
N CYS A 287 15.92 12.53 -14.73
CA CYS A 287 14.50 12.29 -14.93
C CYS A 287 14.19 10.81 -14.72
N ILE A 288 13.00 10.53 -14.21
CA ILE A 288 12.52 9.19 -13.95
C ILE A 288 10.99 9.23 -13.87
N GLY A 289 10.33 8.28 -14.53
CA GLY A 289 8.87 8.27 -14.62
C GLY A 289 8.33 9.56 -15.25
N SER A 290 7.57 10.35 -14.50
CA SER A 290 7.03 11.64 -14.91
C SER A 290 7.81 12.85 -14.39
N ASN A 291 8.87 12.61 -13.61
CA ASN A 291 9.62 13.66 -12.95
C ASN A 291 10.83 14.08 -13.78
N ILE A 292 11.00 15.38 -13.95
CA ILE A 292 12.19 16.02 -14.52
C ILE A 292 12.78 16.94 -13.46
N TYR A 293 13.99 16.63 -13.00
CA TYR A 293 14.73 17.41 -12.02
C TYR A 293 15.66 18.37 -12.76
N LEU A 294 15.28 19.64 -12.80
CA LEU A 294 16.01 20.68 -13.54
C LEU A 294 17.36 21.02 -12.89
N ARG A 295 18.32 21.40 -13.73
CA ARG A 295 19.57 22.06 -13.29
C ARG A 295 19.25 23.49 -12.86
N ASN A 296 20.02 24.00 -11.91
CA ASN A 296 20.04 25.43 -11.60
C ASN A 296 20.30 26.26 -12.86
N GLY A 297 19.65 27.42 -12.96
CA GLY A 297 19.65 28.28 -14.14
C GLY A 297 18.56 27.99 -15.16
N TYR A 298 17.75 26.95 -14.97
CA TYR A 298 16.63 26.61 -15.85
C TYR A 298 15.28 26.73 -15.14
N TRP A 299 14.25 27.02 -15.92
CA TRP A 299 12.87 27.15 -15.44
C TRP A 299 11.91 26.39 -16.36
N ARG A 300 10.87 25.82 -15.75
CA ARG A 300 9.70 25.25 -16.43
C ARG A 300 8.43 25.71 -15.77
N GLU A 301 7.37 25.81 -16.57
CA GLU A 301 6.06 26.28 -16.13
C GLU A 301 5.42 25.36 -15.09
N ASN A 302 5.42 24.04 -15.35
CA ASN A 302 4.82 23.06 -14.48
C ASN A 302 5.44 21.67 -14.71
N GLN A 303 4.94 20.66 -13.99
CA GLN A 303 5.47 19.30 -14.04
C GLN A 303 5.05 18.51 -15.29
N ASN A 304 4.04 18.98 -16.04
CA ASN A 304 3.44 18.28 -17.19
C ASN A 304 4.01 18.75 -18.54
N THR A 305 4.95 19.70 -18.53
CA THR A 305 5.63 20.19 -19.73
C THR A 305 7.14 19.98 -19.63
N ASP A 306 7.73 19.62 -20.77
CA ASP A 306 9.17 19.57 -21.00
C ASP A 306 9.68 20.82 -21.74
N TYR A 307 8.83 21.85 -21.88
CA TYR A 307 9.28 23.18 -22.30
C TYR A 307 10.07 23.83 -21.17
N ILE A 308 11.40 23.73 -21.29
CA ILE A 308 12.36 24.21 -20.30
C ILE A 308 13.18 25.33 -20.93
N VAL A 309 13.21 26.48 -20.27
CA VAL A 309 13.92 27.67 -20.74
C VAL A 309 15.05 28.03 -19.79
N TYR A 310 16.14 28.57 -20.34
CA TYR A 310 17.23 29.12 -19.56
C TYR A 310 16.83 30.48 -18.99
N CYS A 311 17.18 30.73 -17.73
CA CYS A 311 16.90 32.00 -17.06
C CYS A 311 17.95 33.05 -17.43
N ASP A 312 17.78 33.60 -18.63
CA ASP A 312 18.65 34.61 -19.24
C ASP A 312 18.81 35.90 -18.43
N PHE A 313 17.73 36.34 -17.75
CA PHE A 313 17.75 37.55 -16.92
C PHE A 313 18.73 37.44 -15.75
N ASN A 314 18.63 36.35 -14.98
CA ASN A 314 19.56 36.04 -13.89
C ASN A 314 19.43 34.55 -13.52
N PRO A 315 20.40 33.70 -13.90
CA PRO A 315 20.36 32.27 -13.64
C PRO A 315 20.31 31.91 -12.15
N ASN A 316 20.80 32.79 -11.28
CA ASN A 316 20.80 32.57 -9.83
C ASN A 316 19.40 32.67 -9.20
N LEU A 317 18.39 33.16 -9.96
CA LEU A 317 17.00 33.20 -9.49
C LEU A 317 16.28 31.87 -9.69
N CYS A 318 16.71 31.08 -10.67
CA CYS A 318 16.13 29.79 -10.99
C CYS A 318 16.95 28.68 -10.35
N GLN A 319 16.54 28.22 -9.18
CA GLN A 319 17.33 27.31 -8.36
C GLN A 319 16.51 26.07 -7.98
N SER A 320 16.12 25.29 -8.98
CA SER A 320 15.32 24.07 -8.82
C SER A 320 15.94 23.02 -7.90
N GLU A 321 17.27 23.04 -7.71
CA GLU A 321 17.98 22.09 -6.84
C GLU A 321 17.84 22.44 -5.35
N LEU A 322 17.43 23.67 -5.02
CA LEU A 322 17.24 24.08 -3.64
C LEU A 322 15.92 23.54 -3.08
N ASN A 323 15.97 22.87 -1.94
CA ASN A 323 14.77 22.35 -1.26
C ASN A 323 13.73 23.44 -0.91
N LEU A 324 14.18 24.69 -0.74
CA LEU A 324 13.30 25.83 -0.45
C LEU A 324 12.70 26.45 -1.70
N SER A 325 13.13 26.04 -2.90
CA SER A 325 12.62 26.58 -4.17
C SER A 325 11.16 26.21 -4.36
N LYS A 326 10.34 27.20 -4.71
CA LYS A 326 8.94 27.00 -5.11
C LYS A 326 8.81 27.40 -6.57
N GLN A 327 8.13 26.57 -7.37
CA GLN A 327 7.95 26.80 -8.81
C GLN A 327 9.28 27.08 -9.56
N ASN A 328 10.37 26.41 -9.13
CA ASN A 328 11.73 26.59 -9.66
C ASN A 328 12.41 27.93 -9.33
N CYS A 329 11.81 28.76 -8.47
CA CYS A 329 12.33 30.08 -8.12
C CYS A 329 12.87 30.13 -6.68
N ILE A 330 13.87 30.99 -6.47
CA ILE A 330 14.29 31.38 -5.12
C ILE A 330 13.21 32.24 -4.43
N GLN A 331 13.31 32.33 -3.10
CA GLN A 331 12.37 33.03 -2.26
C GLN A 331 12.11 34.48 -2.73
N GLY A 332 10.83 34.82 -2.85
CA GLY A 332 10.36 36.16 -3.20
C GLY A 332 10.14 36.41 -4.69
N TYR A 333 10.62 35.50 -5.55
CA TYR A 333 10.45 35.55 -7.00
C TYR A 333 9.41 34.53 -7.46
N LYS A 334 8.73 34.81 -8.57
CA LYS A 334 7.73 33.95 -9.20
C LYS A 334 7.60 34.21 -10.71
N GLY A 335 6.80 33.38 -11.37
CA GLY A 335 6.46 33.51 -12.78
C GLY A 335 7.55 33.01 -13.73
N PRO A 336 7.35 33.17 -15.05
CA PRO A 336 8.31 32.74 -16.06
C PRO A 336 9.71 33.27 -15.78
N ILE A 337 10.69 32.37 -15.86
CA ILE A 337 12.12 32.63 -15.59
C ILE A 337 12.40 33.36 -14.27
N CYS A 338 11.50 33.25 -13.30
CA CYS A 338 11.58 33.90 -11.98
C CYS A 338 11.79 35.42 -12.04
N LYS A 339 11.27 36.06 -13.09
CA LYS A 339 11.50 37.50 -13.32
C LYS A 339 10.68 38.39 -12.41
N SER A 340 9.53 37.94 -11.92
CA SER A 340 8.55 38.76 -11.20
C SER A 340 8.66 38.59 -9.68
N CYS A 341 8.48 39.67 -8.90
CA CYS A 341 8.33 39.53 -7.45
C CYS A 341 6.95 38.98 -7.07
N ASP A 342 6.89 38.21 -5.99
CA ASP A 342 5.62 37.76 -5.40
C ASP A 342 4.94 38.88 -4.59
N THR A 343 4.38 39.86 -5.29
CA THR A 343 3.76 41.07 -4.73
C THR A 343 2.58 40.79 -3.80
N TYR A 344 1.84 39.72 -4.05
CA TYR A 344 0.65 39.35 -3.29
C TYR A 344 0.92 38.24 -2.26
N GLY A 345 2.03 37.53 -2.36
CA GLY A 345 2.36 36.40 -1.49
C GLY A 345 1.66 35.10 -1.90
N ASP A 346 1.34 34.93 -3.18
CA ASP A 346 0.62 33.75 -3.71
C ASP A 346 1.45 32.47 -3.60
N VAL A 347 2.78 32.60 -3.68
CA VAL A 347 3.72 31.47 -3.69
C VAL A 347 4.45 31.38 -2.35
N TRP A 348 4.86 32.53 -1.80
CA TRP A 348 5.75 32.61 -0.64
C TRP A 348 5.07 33.07 0.65
N GLU A 349 3.75 33.25 0.66
CA GLU A 349 2.93 33.71 1.80
C GLU A 349 3.27 35.12 2.34
N TYR A 350 4.35 35.71 1.84
CA TYR A 350 4.80 37.06 2.15
C TYR A 350 4.86 37.90 0.88
N ARG A 351 4.65 39.21 1.03
CA ARG A 351 4.67 40.17 -0.09
C ARG A 351 6.10 40.62 -0.36
N TYR A 352 6.47 40.65 -1.65
CA TYR A 352 7.78 41.10 -2.15
C TYR A 352 7.63 42.16 -3.25
N PHE A 353 8.55 43.12 -3.32
CA PHE A 353 8.51 44.22 -4.29
C PHE A 353 9.90 44.66 -4.77
N TYR A 354 9.96 45.40 -5.88
CA TYR A 354 11.19 46.01 -6.39
C TYR A 354 11.48 47.37 -5.74
N LEU A 355 12.75 47.65 -5.44
CA LEU A 355 13.21 48.95 -4.96
C LEU A 355 13.99 49.69 -6.06
N PHE A 356 13.44 50.81 -6.54
CA PHE A 356 14.06 51.90 -7.32
C PHE A 356 14.85 51.56 -8.61
N ASP A 357 15.19 50.30 -8.89
CA ASP A 357 15.57 49.76 -10.19
C ASP A 357 15.35 48.23 -10.18
N GLY A 358 14.60 47.73 -11.16
CA GLY A 358 14.08 46.36 -11.19
C GLY A 358 15.17 45.30 -11.32
N GLY A 359 15.60 44.73 -10.19
CA GLY A 359 16.54 43.60 -10.17
C GLY A 359 16.34 42.64 -8.99
N ASN A 360 16.05 43.17 -7.80
CA ASN A 360 15.92 42.37 -6.58
C ASN A 360 14.54 42.51 -5.92
N CYS A 361 14.02 41.39 -5.42
CA CYS A 361 12.75 41.32 -4.71
C CYS A 361 12.97 41.39 -3.20
N TYR A 362 12.41 42.42 -2.55
CA TYR A 362 12.56 42.64 -1.11
C TYR A 362 11.24 42.39 -0.38
N ARG A 363 11.31 41.75 0.78
CA ARG A 363 10.13 41.46 1.61
C ARG A 363 9.57 42.74 2.23
N CYS A 364 8.28 43.00 2.08
CA CYS A 364 7.63 44.23 2.56
C CYS A 364 7.75 44.45 4.08
N SER A 365 7.82 43.37 4.88
CA SER A 365 7.85 43.47 6.34
C SER A 365 9.22 43.88 6.92
N GLN A 366 10.28 43.89 6.12
CA GLN A 366 11.64 44.23 6.60
C GLN A 366 12.01 45.72 6.45
N GLN A 367 11.14 46.54 5.83
CA GLN A 367 11.43 47.96 5.53
C GLN A 367 10.63 48.96 6.39
N ILE A 368 9.93 48.52 7.45
CA ILE A 368 9.16 49.41 8.33
C ILE A 368 10.07 50.44 9.06
N SER A 369 11.34 50.10 9.30
CA SER A 369 12.31 51.01 9.94
C SER A 369 12.70 52.23 9.10
N ASN A 370 12.52 52.20 7.77
CA ASN A 370 12.88 53.33 6.90
C ASN A 370 11.70 54.28 6.61
N ILE A 371 10.46 53.88 6.91
CA ILE A 371 9.28 54.73 6.71
C ILE A 371 9.18 55.82 7.80
N GLN A 372 9.65 55.56 9.01
CA GLN A 372 9.70 56.55 10.09
C GLN A 372 10.59 57.75 9.74
N ASN A 373 11.78 57.52 9.17
CA ASN A 373 12.66 58.60 8.71
C ASN A 373 12.03 59.47 7.60
N LEU A 374 11.21 58.88 6.72
CA LEU A 374 10.50 59.64 5.67
C LEU A 374 9.35 60.48 6.25
N GLN A 375 8.63 59.98 7.27
CA GLN A 375 7.62 60.75 7.99
C GLN A 375 8.24 61.92 8.77
N ASP A 376 9.40 61.70 9.41
CA ASP A 376 10.12 62.73 10.14
C ASP A 376 10.66 63.82 9.20
N ILE A 377 11.18 63.44 8.02
CA ILE A 377 11.64 64.42 7.01
C ILE A 377 10.47 65.24 6.45
N LEU A 378 9.31 64.62 6.20
CA LEU A 378 8.11 65.33 5.75
C LEU A 378 7.58 66.28 6.84
N LEU A 379 7.61 65.86 8.10
CA LEU A 379 7.23 66.69 9.24
C LEU A 379 8.19 67.90 9.39
N ILE A 380 9.51 67.68 9.27
CA ILE A 380 10.51 68.75 9.30
C ILE A 380 10.29 69.75 8.17
N ARG A 381 10.00 69.29 6.94
CA ARG A 381 9.70 70.19 5.81
C ARG A 381 8.38 70.97 6.02
N GLN A 382 7.36 70.36 6.60
CA GLN A 382 6.14 71.06 6.98
C GLN A 382 6.39 72.12 8.07
N ILE A 383 7.24 71.82 9.05
CA ILE A 383 7.65 72.78 10.09
C ILE A 383 8.48 73.92 9.48
N GLN A 384 9.41 73.64 8.58
CA GLN A 384 10.18 74.68 7.88
C GLN A 384 9.28 75.59 7.04
N PHE A 385 8.27 75.01 6.37
CA PHE A 385 7.29 75.78 5.61
C PHE A 385 6.41 76.66 6.51
N SER A 386 5.95 76.15 7.65
CA SER A 386 5.16 76.94 8.61
C SER A 386 6.00 78.06 9.27
N GLN A 387 7.28 77.81 9.57
CA GLN A 387 8.21 78.83 10.07
C GLN A 387 8.46 79.93 9.04
N ALA A 388 8.61 79.57 7.75
CA ALA A 388 8.74 80.54 6.67
C ALA A 388 7.46 81.40 6.51
N GLN A 389 6.27 80.78 6.61
CA GLN A 389 5.00 81.50 6.64
C GLN A 389 4.89 82.45 7.85
N HIS A 390 5.31 82.01 9.04
CA HIS A 390 5.26 82.84 10.25
C HIS A 390 6.24 84.01 10.21
N GLN A 391 7.45 83.82 9.67
CA GLN A 391 8.37 84.93 9.40
C GLN A 391 7.77 85.93 8.40
N PHE A 392 7.17 85.46 7.31
CA PHE A 392 6.52 86.32 6.31
C PHE A 392 5.38 87.17 6.90
N ILE A 393 4.59 86.63 7.84
CA ILE A 393 3.52 87.37 8.54
C ILE A 393 4.11 88.42 9.51
N LYS A 394 5.22 88.12 10.18
CA LYS A 394 5.90 89.08 11.08
C LYS A 394 6.51 90.27 10.34
N THR A 395 7.07 90.07 9.14
CA THR A 395 7.68 91.17 8.36
C THR A 395 6.64 92.08 7.69
N ASN A 396 5.42 91.60 7.44
CA ASN A 396 4.38 92.32 6.70
C ASN A 396 3.24 92.88 7.58
N HIS A 397 3.47 93.13 8.86
CA HIS A 397 2.45 93.59 9.82
C HIS A 397 1.85 95.00 9.58
N LYS A 398 2.06 95.58 8.41
CA LYS A 398 1.39 96.82 7.94
C LYS A 398 0.93 96.68 6.49
N GLN A 399 -0.03 95.78 6.23
CA GLN A 399 -1.09 95.93 5.22
C GLN A 399 -1.93 94.63 5.20
N PHE A 400 -3.25 94.76 5.00
CA PHE A 400 -4.27 93.70 4.83
C PHE A 400 -5.00 93.15 6.08
N PRO A 401 -6.09 93.81 6.52
CA PRO A 401 -7.01 93.27 7.53
C PRO A 401 -8.06 92.29 6.97
N ARG A 402 -7.92 91.79 5.74
CA ARG A 402 -8.88 90.82 5.12
C ARG A 402 -8.39 89.38 5.01
N PHE A 403 -7.17 89.06 5.47
CA PHE A 403 -6.59 87.71 5.36
C PHE A 403 -6.90 86.79 6.55
N GLN A 404 -7.41 87.32 7.67
CA GLN A 404 -7.71 86.52 8.88
C GLN A 404 -8.96 85.63 8.76
N GLN A 405 -9.87 85.89 7.82
CA GLN A 405 -11.14 85.16 7.72
C GLN A 405 -11.07 83.89 6.85
N ILE A 406 -10.03 83.75 6.00
CA ILE A 406 -9.85 82.58 5.12
C ILE A 406 -9.05 81.47 5.83
N ILE A 407 -8.14 81.81 6.75
CA ILE A 407 -7.27 80.85 7.44
C ILE A 407 -8.05 80.03 8.50
N SER A 408 -9.09 80.59 9.11
CA SER A 408 -9.90 79.87 10.11
C SER A 408 -10.74 78.74 9.51
N ASN A 409 -11.08 78.80 8.21
CA ASN A 409 -11.88 77.76 7.55
C ASN A 409 -11.04 76.58 7.04
N CYS A 410 -9.73 76.75 6.83
CA CYS A 410 -8.85 75.62 6.46
C CYS A 410 -8.45 74.76 7.67
N TYR A 411 -8.39 75.34 8.88
CA TYR A 411 -8.02 74.60 10.09
C TYR A 411 -9.11 73.66 10.59
N LEU A 412 -10.39 73.93 10.30
CA LEU A 412 -11.50 73.10 10.78
C LEU A 412 -11.70 71.80 9.97
N TYR A 413 -11.20 71.73 8.73
CA TYR A 413 -11.39 70.55 7.87
C TYR A 413 -10.37 69.42 8.12
N LEU A 414 -9.27 69.70 8.84
CA LEU A 414 -8.18 68.77 9.08
C LEU A 414 -8.27 67.99 10.41
N ILE A 415 -9.30 68.22 11.22
CA ILE A 415 -9.51 67.51 12.50
C ILE A 415 -10.36 66.23 12.33
N TYR A 416 -10.92 65.97 11.14
CA TYR A 416 -11.86 64.85 10.91
C TYR A 416 -11.29 63.56 10.31
N PHE A 417 -9.96 63.40 10.24
CA PHE A 417 -9.34 62.11 9.95
C PHE A 417 -8.31 61.78 11.02
N LYS A 418 -8.77 61.11 12.07
CA LYS A 418 -7.95 60.43 13.06
C LYS A 418 -8.44 59.00 13.22
#